data_AF-A0A9P3HEU1-F1
#
_entry.id   AF-A0A9P3HEU1-F1
#
_cell.length_a   1.000
_cell.length_b   1.000
_cell.length_c   1.000
_cell.angle_alpha   90.00
_cell.angle_beta   90.00
_cell.angle_gamma   90.00
#
_symmetry.space_group_name_H-M   'P 1'
#
loop_
_entity.id
_entity.type
_entity.pdbx_description
1 polymer ?
#
loop_
_entity_poly.entity_id
_entity_poly.type
_entity_poly.pdbx_seq_one_letter_code
_entity_poly.pdbx_strand_id
1 'polypeptide(L)'
;MDLDIESAIGCLQQQQSISLDTRAVYIQLLSKPNLRSSDDTLIALQDRANNFLQSKREVLLILGDSGAGKSTFGMRLEHKLWKEYNPGGSIPLFIDLKTIDSLEKDLILQHLEDEGYFSDQQLEYLRQYREFILICDGYDECHRWFNLHTKNQFNKPRQWKAKLIINCRTQYIGPNYRNYFEPEVKTTGNENFSHTSDLFEEAVIVPFKVTQIKEYVETFTRVRGAPEYSSDEPRWTTEQYMASLESIRHLMELAQNPFMLKMILDVLPKIAKTTTKMTRVELYDKFVDLHFESEQQRLSRQHSGGSMDIGTLSAFTSFQNSELIDIVPEPSIIHFLAERAQQNDSFMGQLLDIVHMSKLEKTVRQAASNSITVLVRSGVRFNGTDFQGIRISGADLSHGQFDSAQLQKADMTGVRLKRTWLRQADLSEATLANVRFGESPYCNIPGLSSVAITPDGNTLVVGLNTGDVQVYDTLDFQLRFAFQGHTTYPGRFQSSYKRGYFQQHLACGVRWP
;
A
#
# COMPACT_ATOMS: atom_id res chain seq x y z
N MET A 1 -3.87 -32.41 -24.42
CA MET A 1 -4.05 -31.02 -24.01
C MET A 1 -4.34 -30.97 -22.51
N ASP A 2 -5.41 -31.59 -22.01
CA ASP A 2 -5.72 -31.58 -20.56
C ASP A 2 -4.60 -32.14 -19.66
N LEU A 3 -3.97 -33.27 -20.03
CA LEU A 3 -2.82 -33.85 -19.29
C LEU A 3 -1.59 -32.93 -19.24
N ASP A 4 -1.39 -32.12 -20.29
CA ASP A 4 -0.26 -31.20 -20.42
C ASP A 4 -0.52 -29.89 -19.64
N ILE A 5 -1.78 -29.42 -19.64
CA ILE A 5 -2.22 -28.27 -18.85
C ILE A 5 -2.15 -28.55 -17.35
N GLU A 6 -2.60 -29.72 -16.89
CA GLU A 6 -2.49 -30.07 -15.46
C GLU A 6 -1.04 -30.23 -15.01
N SER A 7 -0.14 -30.64 -15.92
CA SER A 7 1.30 -30.64 -15.63
C SER A 7 1.83 -29.22 -15.43
N ALA A 8 1.46 -28.26 -16.30
CA ALA A 8 1.84 -26.86 -16.17
C ALA A 8 1.25 -26.21 -14.91
N ILE A 9 0.00 -26.53 -14.56
CA ILE A 9 -0.63 -26.11 -13.30
C ILE A 9 0.11 -26.71 -12.09
N GLY A 10 0.58 -27.96 -12.18
CA GLY A 10 1.41 -28.58 -11.15
C GLY A 10 2.73 -27.84 -10.91
N CYS A 11 3.37 -27.31 -11.97
CA CYS A 11 4.56 -26.46 -11.83
C CYS A 11 4.24 -25.16 -11.08
N LEU A 12 3.15 -24.49 -11.45
CA LEU A 12 2.65 -23.29 -10.77
C LEU A 12 2.38 -23.56 -9.27
N GLN A 13 1.72 -24.67 -8.94
CA GLN A 13 1.42 -25.07 -7.57
C GLN A 13 2.70 -25.28 -6.72
N GLN A 14 3.74 -25.91 -7.30
CA GLN A 14 4.99 -26.18 -6.59
C GLN A 14 5.72 -24.90 -6.18
N GLN A 15 5.77 -23.90 -7.06
CA GLN A 15 6.40 -22.61 -6.73
C GLN A 15 5.66 -21.87 -5.63
N GLN A 16 4.32 -21.78 -5.75
CA GLN A 16 3.54 -21.06 -4.74
C GLN A 16 3.58 -21.74 -3.37
N SER A 17 3.75 -23.07 -3.33
CA SER A 17 3.96 -23.84 -2.09
C SER A 17 5.29 -23.54 -1.39
N ILE A 18 6.33 -23.09 -2.12
CA ILE A 18 7.64 -22.72 -1.55
C ILE A 18 7.59 -21.35 -0.86
N SER A 19 6.64 -20.49 -1.24
CA SER A 19 6.56 -19.09 -0.78
C SER A 19 6.01 -18.91 0.65
N LEU A 20 5.32 -19.91 1.23
CA LEU A 20 4.79 -19.78 2.58
C LEU A 20 5.87 -19.95 3.64
N ASP A 21 6.13 -18.88 4.38
CA ASP A 21 6.88 -18.96 5.63
C ASP A 21 6.06 -19.75 6.67
N THR A 22 6.34 -21.05 6.76
CA THR A 22 5.76 -21.96 7.74
C THR A 22 6.07 -21.57 9.19
N ARG A 23 7.00 -20.63 9.41
CA ARG A 23 7.36 -20.08 10.73
C ARG A 23 6.53 -18.85 11.10
N ALA A 24 5.73 -18.31 10.19
CA ALA A 24 4.88 -17.15 10.48
C ALA A 24 3.69 -17.54 11.37
N VAL A 25 3.62 -16.95 12.57
CA VAL A 25 2.52 -17.13 13.53
C VAL A 25 1.23 -16.54 12.97
N TYR A 26 0.16 -17.33 13.00
CA TYR A 26 -1.16 -16.93 12.56
C TYR A 26 -2.24 -17.66 13.36
N ILE A 27 -3.33 -16.94 13.60
CA ILE A 27 -4.54 -17.46 14.21
C ILE A 27 -5.74 -17.04 13.36
N GLN A 28 -6.88 -17.67 13.61
CA GLN A 28 -8.13 -17.37 12.91
C GLN A 28 -8.54 -15.90 13.09
N LEU A 29 -8.69 -15.17 11.99
CA LEU A 29 -9.24 -13.80 12.00
C LEU A 29 -10.76 -13.83 12.15
N LEU A 30 -11.33 -12.86 12.86
CA LEU A 30 -12.78 -12.65 12.94
C LEU A 30 -13.18 -11.49 12.03
N SER A 31 -14.39 -11.60 11.47
CA SER A 31 -14.94 -10.58 10.58
C SER A 31 -16.42 -10.34 10.82
N LYS A 32 -16.83 -9.08 10.64
CA LYS A 32 -18.24 -8.68 10.55
C LYS A 32 -18.63 -8.41 9.09
N PRO A 33 -19.92 -8.49 8.73
CA PRO A 33 -20.33 -8.49 7.32
C PRO A 33 -20.22 -7.14 6.60
N ASN A 34 -20.19 -6.01 7.32
CA ASN A 34 -19.91 -4.69 6.76
C ASN A 34 -19.52 -3.70 7.87
N LEU A 35 -19.14 -2.48 7.50
CA LEU A 35 -18.66 -1.45 8.43
C LEU A 35 -19.71 -1.05 9.48
N ARG A 36 -21.01 -1.14 9.13
CA ARG A 36 -22.14 -0.70 9.97
C ARG A 36 -22.65 -1.79 10.91
N SER A 37 -22.24 -3.04 10.70
CA SER A 37 -22.66 -4.16 11.53
C SER A 37 -22.05 -4.11 12.94
N SER A 38 -22.81 -4.61 13.92
CA SER A 38 -22.35 -4.79 15.30
C SER A 38 -21.49 -6.05 15.44
N ASP A 39 -20.73 -6.12 16.54
CA ASP A 39 -19.82 -7.22 16.85
C ASP A 39 -20.53 -8.51 17.29
N ASP A 40 -21.87 -8.52 17.37
CA ASP A 40 -22.66 -9.73 17.64
C ASP A 40 -22.76 -10.63 16.39
N THR A 41 -22.38 -10.12 15.22
CA THR A 41 -22.45 -10.82 13.93
C THR A 41 -21.11 -11.41 13.48
N LEU A 42 -20.18 -11.57 14.43
CA LEU A 42 -18.83 -12.02 14.13
C LEU A 42 -18.80 -13.49 13.74
N ILE A 43 -18.16 -13.74 12.60
CA ILE A 43 -17.83 -15.08 12.13
C ILE A 43 -16.34 -15.14 11.76
N ALA A 44 -15.80 -16.34 11.70
CA ALA A 44 -14.45 -16.54 11.25
C ALA A 44 -14.29 -16.10 9.78
N LEU A 45 -13.23 -15.34 9.48
CA LEU A 45 -13.00 -14.83 8.12
C LEU A 45 -12.83 -15.98 7.10
N GLN A 46 -12.22 -17.09 7.52
CA GLN A 46 -12.11 -18.29 6.69
C GLN A 46 -13.49 -18.85 6.33
N ASP A 47 -14.43 -18.90 7.27
CA ASP A 47 -15.77 -19.44 7.03
C ASP A 47 -16.52 -18.56 6.03
N ARG A 48 -16.36 -17.23 6.15
CA ARG A 48 -16.90 -16.28 5.19
C ARG A 48 -16.32 -16.50 3.79
N ALA A 49 -15.00 -16.63 3.68
CA ALA A 49 -14.34 -16.90 2.40
C ALA A 49 -14.80 -18.23 1.79
N ASN A 50 -14.90 -19.30 2.59
CA ASN A 50 -15.40 -20.59 2.12
C ASN A 50 -16.86 -20.49 1.62
N ASN A 51 -17.73 -19.81 2.37
CA ASN A 51 -19.11 -19.59 1.99
C ASN A 51 -19.23 -18.78 0.69
N PHE A 52 -18.40 -17.73 0.54
CA PHE A 52 -18.31 -16.95 -0.69
C PHE A 52 -17.90 -17.82 -1.89
N LEU A 53 -16.86 -18.65 -1.73
CA LEU A 53 -16.37 -19.55 -2.79
C LEU A 53 -17.42 -20.59 -3.22
N GLN A 54 -18.33 -20.99 -2.34
CA GLN A 54 -19.44 -21.90 -2.67
C GLN A 54 -20.69 -21.18 -3.22
N SER A 55 -20.78 -19.86 -3.04
CA SER A 55 -21.94 -19.07 -3.46
C SER A 55 -21.91 -18.70 -4.95
N LYS A 56 -22.97 -18.04 -5.44
CA LYS A 56 -22.99 -17.43 -6.79
C LYS A 56 -22.28 -16.07 -6.87
N ARG A 57 -21.73 -15.58 -5.74
CA ARG A 57 -21.05 -14.28 -5.68
C ARG A 57 -19.74 -14.34 -6.46
N GLU A 58 -19.38 -13.18 -7.02
CA GLU A 58 -18.22 -13.02 -7.88
C GLU A 58 -17.12 -12.20 -7.18
N VAL A 59 -17.46 -11.29 -6.28
CA VAL A 59 -16.49 -10.43 -5.57
C VAL A 59 -16.73 -10.44 -4.07
N LEU A 60 -15.67 -10.72 -3.31
CA LEU A 60 -15.58 -10.55 -1.86
C LEU A 60 -14.56 -9.46 -1.54
N LEU A 61 -15.02 -8.37 -0.93
CA LEU A 61 -14.14 -7.30 -0.44
C LEU A 61 -13.80 -7.53 1.03
N ILE A 62 -12.51 -7.71 1.33
CA ILE A 62 -11.99 -7.82 2.68
C ILE A 62 -11.38 -6.49 3.09
N LEU A 63 -12.04 -5.84 4.05
CA LEU A 63 -11.61 -4.61 4.69
C LEU A 63 -10.95 -4.91 6.03
N GLY A 64 -9.99 -4.06 6.39
CA GLY A 64 -9.35 -4.11 7.69
C GLY A 64 -8.26 -3.07 7.77
N ASP A 65 -7.87 -2.68 8.98
CA ASP A 65 -6.84 -1.67 9.16
C ASP A 65 -5.46 -2.20 8.71
N SER A 66 -4.48 -1.31 8.61
CA SER A 66 -3.08 -1.74 8.37
C SER A 66 -2.64 -2.74 9.45
N GLY A 67 -1.85 -3.74 9.10
CA GLY A 67 -1.40 -4.75 10.06
C GLY A 67 -2.46 -5.75 10.54
N ALA A 68 -3.73 -5.62 10.11
CA ALA A 68 -4.83 -6.52 10.51
C ALA A 68 -4.72 -7.98 10.01
N GLY A 69 -3.68 -8.31 9.24
CA GLY A 69 -3.41 -9.68 8.77
C GLY A 69 -4.05 -10.05 7.42
N LYS A 70 -4.55 -9.07 6.63
CA LYS A 70 -5.16 -9.29 5.30
C LYS A 70 -4.27 -10.09 4.34
N SER A 71 -3.04 -9.61 4.11
CA SER A 71 -2.07 -10.26 3.21
C SER A 71 -1.74 -11.67 3.67
N THR A 72 -1.50 -11.85 4.98
CA THR A 72 -1.22 -13.16 5.58
C THR A 72 -2.40 -14.13 5.44
N PHE A 73 -3.64 -13.64 5.59
CA PHE A 73 -4.84 -14.41 5.31
C PHE A 73 -4.92 -14.81 3.83
N GLY A 74 -4.68 -13.88 2.91
CA GLY A 74 -4.70 -14.13 1.47
C GLY A 74 -3.73 -15.23 1.03
N MET A 75 -2.45 -15.12 1.42
CA MET A 75 -1.44 -16.14 1.11
C MET A 75 -1.80 -17.51 1.72
N ARG A 76 -2.30 -17.53 2.96
CA ARG A 76 -2.72 -18.79 3.61
C ARG A 76 -3.94 -19.41 2.93
N LEU A 77 -4.88 -18.58 2.48
CA LEU A 77 -6.07 -19.03 1.76
C LEU A 77 -5.67 -19.65 0.43
N GLU A 78 -4.81 -19.00 -0.34
CA GLU A 78 -4.27 -19.52 -1.60
C GLU A 78 -3.62 -20.90 -1.40
N HIS A 79 -2.70 -21.02 -0.45
CA HIS A 79 -2.02 -22.27 -0.17
C HIS A 79 -2.95 -23.39 0.34
N LYS A 80 -3.99 -23.03 1.11
CA LYS A 80 -5.04 -23.99 1.48
C LYS A 80 -5.78 -24.48 0.23
N LEU A 81 -6.18 -23.57 -0.66
CA LEU A 81 -6.89 -23.90 -1.90
C LEU A 81 -6.03 -24.78 -2.82
N TRP A 82 -4.72 -24.52 -2.91
CA TRP A 82 -3.80 -25.40 -3.63
C TRP A 82 -3.69 -26.79 -3.02
N LYS A 83 -3.70 -26.93 -1.69
CA LYS A 83 -3.69 -28.25 -1.05
C LYS A 83 -4.96 -29.05 -1.31
N GLU A 84 -6.08 -28.36 -1.48
CA GLU A 84 -7.40 -28.93 -1.75
C GLU A 84 -7.68 -29.03 -3.27
N TYR A 85 -6.76 -28.55 -4.12
CA TYR A 85 -6.92 -28.52 -5.56
C TYR A 85 -6.98 -29.94 -6.15
N ASN A 86 -7.97 -30.16 -7.00
CA ASN A 86 -8.11 -31.37 -7.80
C ASN A 86 -8.08 -31.00 -9.29
N PRO A 87 -7.55 -31.86 -10.18
CA PRO A 87 -7.51 -31.59 -11.62
C PRO A 87 -8.88 -31.17 -12.18
N GLY A 88 -8.90 -30.10 -12.97
CA GLY A 88 -10.12 -29.47 -13.48
C GLY A 88 -10.83 -28.52 -12.50
N GLY A 89 -10.40 -28.43 -11.25
CA GLY A 89 -10.91 -27.48 -10.26
C GLY A 89 -10.52 -26.02 -10.55
N SER A 90 -11.03 -25.10 -9.73
CA SER A 90 -10.71 -23.68 -9.83
C SER A 90 -9.26 -23.43 -9.40
N ILE A 91 -8.54 -22.60 -10.16
CA ILE A 91 -7.11 -22.33 -10.00
C ILE A 91 -6.92 -21.11 -9.08
N PRO A 92 -6.38 -21.26 -7.86
CA PRO A 92 -6.15 -20.13 -6.97
C PRO A 92 -4.87 -19.36 -7.35
N LEU A 93 -4.93 -18.03 -7.30
CA LEU A 93 -3.80 -17.13 -7.55
C LEU A 93 -3.82 -15.95 -6.57
N PHE A 94 -2.75 -15.78 -5.81
CA PHE A 94 -2.46 -14.61 -5.00
C PHE A 94 -1.68 -13.61 -5.84
N ILE A 95 -2.23 -12.41 -5.93
CA ILE A 95 -1.69 -11.34 -6.76
C ILE A 95 -1.43 -10.14 -5.85
N ASP A 96 -0.15 -9.79 -5.67
CA ASP A 96 0.21 -8.50 -5.10
C ASP A 96 -0.01 -7.41 -6.17
N LEU A 97 -1.04 -6.59 -5.99
CA LEU A 97 -1.40 -5.59 -7.00
C LEU A 97 -0.32 -4.49 -7.16
N LYS A 98 0.65 -4.41 -6.24
CA LYS A 98 1.76 -3.46 -6.32
C LYS A 98 2.81 -3.85 -7.35
N THR A 99 2.95 -5.14 -7.64
CA THR A 99 3.97 -5.66 -8.56
C THR A 99 3.51 -5.60 -10.01
N ILE A 100 2.25 -5.28 -10.27
CA ILE A 100 1.66 -5.28 -11.62
C ILE A 100 1.58 -3.87 -12.20
N ASP A 101 2.19 -3.68 -13.37
CA ASP A 101 2.26 -2.40 -14.08
C ASP A 101 0.91 -1.93 -14.63
N SER A 102 0.05 -2.85 -15.13
CA SER A 102 -1.21 -2.52 -15.80
C SER A 102 -2.40 -3.37 -15.36
N LEU A 103 -2.96 -3.00 -14.22
CA LEU A 103 -4.15 -3.62 -13.61
C LEU A 103 -5.47 -3.48 -14.41
N GLU A 104 -5.50 -2.64 -15.46
CA GLU A 104 -6.71 -2.30 -16.22
C GLU A 104 -7.06 -3.33 -17.31
N LYS A 105 -6.18 -4.28 -17.66
CA LYS A 105 -6.40 -5.31 -18.69
C LYS A 105 -5.66 -6.61 -18.41
N ASP A 106 -6.35 -7.72 -18.61
CA ASP A 106 -5.81 -9.09 -18.61
C ASP A 106 -4.91 -9.41 -17.40
N LEU A 107 -5.40 -9.12 -16.19
CA LEU A 107 -4.69 -9.33 -14.93
C LEU A 107 -4.09 -10.75 -14.78
N ILE A 108 -4.86 -11.78 -15.16
CA ILE A 108 -4.41 -13.17 -15.08
C ILE A 108 -3.28 -13.42 -16.08
N LEU A 109 -3.40 -12.90 -17.30
CA LEU A 109 -2.39 -13.11 -18.33
C LEU A 109 -1.06 -12.49 -17.91
N GLN A 110 -1.06 -11.24 -17.42
CA GLN A 110 0.15 -10.57 -16.96
C GLN A 110 0.84 -11.37 -15.85
N HIS A 111 0.07 -11.84 -14.87
CA HIS A 111 0.62 -12.65 -13.78
C HIS A 111 1.16 -14.01 -14.23
N LEU A 112 0.59 -14.62 -15.28
CA LEU A 112 1.06 -15.91 -15.80
C LEU A 112 2.18 -15.79 -16.85
N GLU A 113 2.25 -14.68 -17.59
CA GLU A 113 3.29 -14.40 -18.59
C GLU A 113 4.64 -14.12 -17.94
N ASP A 114 4.66 -13.42 -16.80
CA ASP A 114 5.86 -13.19 -16.00
C ASP A 114 6.57 -14.52 -15.62
N GLU A 115 5.79 -15.59 -15.56
CA GLU A 115 6.21 -16.91 -15.08
C GLU A 115 6.56 -17.91 -16.21
N GLY A 116 6.15 -17.65 -17.46
CA GLY A 116 6.57 -18.40 -18.65
C GLY A 116 6.11 -19.86 -18.75
N TYR A 117 5.13 -20.31 -17.95
CA TYR A 117 4.72 -21.72 -17.86
C TYR A 117 3.76 -22.20 -18.94
N PHE A 118 3.04 -21.29 -19.59
CA PHE A 118 1.94 -21.62 -20.49
C PHE A 118 2.22 -21.12 -21.90
N SER A 119 1.93 -21.97 -22.88
CA SER A 119 1.87 -21.58 -24.30
C SER A 119 0.58 -20.83 -24.62
N ASP A 120 0.56 -20.05 -25.72
CA ASP A 120 -0.63 -19.31 -26.18
C ASP A 120 -1.87 -20.20 -26.33
N GLN A 121 -1.71 -21.44 -26.79
CA GLN A 121 -2.82 -22.39 -26.94
C GLN A 121 -3.37 -22.84 -25.57
N GLN A 122 -2.49 -23.03 -24.58
CA GLN A 122 -2.89 -23.37 -23.22
C GLN A 122 -3.58 -22.18 -22.55
N LEU A 123 -3.07 -20.96 -22.73
CA LEU A 123 -3.68 -19.73 -22.20
C LEU A 123 -5.09 -19.52 -22.74
N GLU A 124 -5.32 -19.74 -24.04
CA GLU A 124 -6.66 -19.62 -24.63
C GLU A 124 -7.61 -20.71 -24.10
N TYR A 125 -7.11 -21.93 -23.91
CA TYR A 125 -7.88 -22.98 -23.24
C TYR A 125 -8.27 -22.60 -21.81
N LEU A 126 -7.30 -22.12 -21.01
CA LEU A 126 -7.53 -21.70 -19.63
C LEU A 126 -8.59 -20.58 -19.58
N ARG A 127 -8.48 -19.59 -20.46
CA ARG A 127 -9.42 -18.47 -20.59
C ARG A 127 -10.85 -18.93 -20.87
N GLN A 128 -11.04 -19.95 -21.70
CA GLN A 128 -12.37 -20.41 -22.12
C GLN A 128 -13.00 -21.42 -21.14
N TYR A 129 -12.20 -22.32 -20.57
CA TYR A 129 -12.72 -23.51 -19.90
C TYR A 129 -12.47 -23.56 -18.40
N ARG A 130 -11.46 -22.85 -17.88
CA ARG A 130 -11.08 -22.91 -16.47
C ARG A 130 -11.59 -21.71 -15.68
N GLU A 131 -11.78 -21.92 -14.39
CA GLU A 131 -12.16 -20.90 -13.43
C GLU A 131 -10.97 -20.58 -12.52
N PHE A 132 -10.81 -19.31 -12.16
CA PHE A 132 -9.77 -18.82 -11.27
C PHE A 132 -10.36 -18.27 -9.97
N ILE A 133 -9.60 -18.42 -8.88
CA ILE A 133 -9.86 -17.73 -7.61
C ILE A 133 -8.73 -16.73 -7.41
N LEU A 134 -9.01 -15.45 -7.66
CA LEU A 134 -8.03 -14.38 -7.57
C LEU A 134 -8.06 -13.75 -6.18
N ILE A 135 -6.95 -13.80 -5.47
CA ILE A 135 -6.76 -13.16 -4.17
C ILE A 135 -5.86 -11.94 -4.40
N CYS A 136 -6.48 -10.79 -4.57
CA CYS A 136 -5.82 -9.54 -4.91
C CYS A 136 -5.48 -8.76 -3.65
N ASP A 137 -4.19 -8.56 -3.37
CA ASP A 137 -3.71 -7.86 -2.18
C ASP A 137 -3.24 -6.44 -2.47
N GLY A 138 -3.46 -5.51 -1.52
CA GLY A 138 -2.95 -4.14 -1.62
C GLY A 138 -3.71 -3.22 -2.57
N TYR A 139 -5.03 -3.39 -2.72
CA TYR A 139 -5.82 -2.55 -3.63
C TYR A 139 -5.72 -1.05 -3.32
N ASP A 140 -5.64 -0.66 -2.05
CA ASP A 140 -5.48 0.74 -1.64
C ASP A 140 -4.15 1.38 -2.05
N GLU A 141 -3.14 0.55 -2.33
CA GLU A 141 -1.82 1.00 -2.77
C GLU A 141 -1.75 1.18 -4.30
N CYS A 142 -2.82 0.81 -5.00
CA CYS A 142 -2.97 1.07 -6.43
C CYS A 142 -3.08 2.58 -6.68
N HIS A 143 -2.41 3.04 -7.74
CA HIS A 143 -2.37 4.47 -8.08
C HIS A 143 -3.70 5.02 -8.61
N ARG A 144 -4.64 4.14 -8.98
CA ARG A 144 -5.96 4.47 -9.52
C ARG A 144 -7.04 3.56 -8.95
N TRP A 145 -8.20 4.14 -8.70
CA TRP A 145 -9.41 3.43 -8.27
C TRP A 145 -10.25 3.10 -9.50
N PHE A 146 -10.50 1.82 -9.71
CA PHE A 146 -11.36 1.31 -10.77
C PHE A 146 -11.81 -0.09 -10.43
N ASN A 147 -12.92 -0.52 -11.03
CA ASN A 147 -13.45 -1.84 -10.81
C ASN A 147 -12.60 -2.91 -11.52
N LEU A 148 -11.81 -3.67 -10.74
CA LEU A 148 -10.96 -4.76 -11.26
C LEU A 148 -11.77 -5.78 -12.03
N HIS A 149 -12.98 -6.09 -11.56
CA HIS A 149 -13.87 -7.04 -12.19
C HIS A 149 -14.32 -6.57 -13.58
N THR A 150 -14.91 -5.37 -13.62
CA THR A 150 -15.45 -4.80 -14.85
C THR A 150 -14.36 -4.49 -15.88
N LYS A 151 -13.22 -3.94 -15.44
CA LYS A 151 -12.11 -3.55 -16.33
C LYS A 151 -11.45 -4.75 -17.00
N ASN A 152 -11.26 -5.84 -16.25
CA ASN A 152 -10.72 -7.10 -16.77
C ASN A 152 -11.79 -7.97 -17.44
N GLN A 153 -13.04 -7.50 -17.53
CA GLN A 153 -14.14 -8.19 -18.23
C GLN A 153 -14.37 -9.62 -17.72
N PHE A 154 -14.11 -9.89 -16.45
CA PHE A 154 -14.29 -11.21 -15.87
C PHE A 154 -15.74 -11.70 -16.06
N ASN A 155 -15.88 -13.00 -16.31
CA ASN A 155 -17.17 -13.68 -16.48
C ASN A 155 -18.01 -13.21 -17.69
N LYS A 156 -17.41 -12.45 -18.63
CA LYS A 156 -17.98 -12.13 -19.96
C LYS A 156 -17.65 -13.23 -20.99
N PRO A 157 -18.40 -13.35 -22.10
CA PRO A 157 -18.13 -14.37 -23.12
C PRO A 157 -16.71 -14.26 -23.69
N ARG A 158 -16.00 -15.39 -23.80
CA ARG A 158 -14.60 -15.49 -24.27
C ARG A 158 -13.59 -14.72 -23.40
N GLN A 159 -13.94 -14.42 -22.16
CA GLN A 159 -13.06 -13.82 -21.17
C GLN A 159 -12.84 -14.79 -20.00
N TRP A 160 -11.83 -14.50 -19.18
CA TRP A 160 -11.49 -15.31 -18.01
C TRP A 160 -12.68 -15.46 -17.05
N LYS A 161 -12.89 -16.68 -16.55
CA LYS A 161 -13.85 -16.96 -15.47
C LYS A 161 -13.15 -16.83 -14.14
N ALA A 162 -13.62 -15.94 -13.27
CA ALA A 162 -12.95 -15.67 -12.01
C ALA A 162 -13.90 -15.27 -10.88
N LYS A 163 -13.57 -15.73 -9.67
CA LYS A 163 -14.00 -15.13 -8.41
C LYS A 163 -12.88 -14.29 -7.83
N LEU A 164 -13.20 -13.12 -7.29
CA LEU A 164 -12.24 -12.18 -6.76
C LEU A 164 -12.41 -12.02 -5.25
N ILE A 165 -11.32 -12.14 -4.53
CA ILE A 165 -11.19 -11.74 -3.13
C ILE A 165 -10.22 -10.56 -3.13
N ILE A 166 -10.70 -9.37 -2.76
CA ILE A 166 -9.93 -8.13 -2.84
C ILE A 166 -9.67 -7.62 -1.44
N ASN A 167 -8.40 -7.51 -1.07
CA ASN A 167 -7.99 -6.91 0.20
C ASN A 167 -7.78 -5.40 0.03
N CYS A 168 -8.38 -4.63 0.92
CA CYS A 168 -8.25 -3.17 0.92
C CYS A 168 -8.23 -2.64 2.36
N ARG A 169 -7.46 -1.58 2.62
CA ARG A 169 -7.47 -0.94 3.94
C ARG A 169 -8.70 -0.08 4.15
N THR A 170 -9.29 -0.18 5.34
CA THR A 170 -10.51 0.54 5.72
C THR A 170 -10.38 2.05 5.60
N GLN A 171 -9.21 2.64 5.89
CA GLN A 171 -9.03 4.09 5.88
C GLN A 171 -9.07 4.74 4.47
N TYR A 172 -8.93 3.97 3.40
CA TYR A 172 -8.87 4.51 2.04
C TYR A 172 -10.20 4.43 1.29
N ILE A 173 -11.24 3.85 1.88
CA ILE A 173 -12.56 3.74 1.26
C ILE A 173 -13.42 4.98 1.54
N GLY A 174 -13.96 5.61 0.49
CA GLY A 174 -14.87 6.76 0.58
C GLY A 174 -16.35 6.35 0.59
N PRO A 175 -17.30 7.28 0.79
CA PRO A 175 -18.73 6.96 0.99
C PRO A 175 -19.42 6.18 -0.13
N ASN A 176 -18.82 6.08 -1.33
CA ASN A 176 -19.31 5.33 -2.49
C ASN A 176 -18.30 4.28 -2.99
N TYR A 177 -17.47 3.73 -2.11
CA TYR A 177 -16.39 2.81 -2.51
C TYR A 177 -16.89 1.55 -3.23
N ARG A 178 -18.13 1.11 -2.95
CA ARG A 178 -18.73 -0.09 -3.55
C ARG A 178 -18.75 -0.06 -5.08
N ASN A 179 -18.83 1.12 -5.69
CA ASN A 179 -18.78 1.28 -7.15
C ASN A 179 -17.46 0.78 -7.77
N TYR A 180 -16.39 0.68 -6.97
CA TYR A 180 -15.09 0.16 -7.39
C TYR A 180 -14.97 -1.37 -7.25
N PHE A 181 -15.98 -2.06 -6.72
CA PHE A 181 -15.90 -3.49 -6.45
C PHE A 181 -17.13 -4.27 -6.91
N GLU A 182 -18.32 -3.66 -6.95
CA GLU A 182 -19.55 -4.32 -7.36
C GLU A 182 -19.53 -4.66 -8.86
N PRO A 183 -19.70 -5.94 -9.26
CA PRO A 183 -19.79 -6.33 -10.67
C PRO A 183 -20.96 -5.66 -11.41
N GLU A 184 -20.78 -5.43 -12.72
CA GLU A 184 -21.89 -4.99 -13.58
C GLU A 184 -22.89 -6.15 -13.80
N VAL A 185 -24.17 -5.91 -13.54
CA VAL A 185 -25.24 -6.90 -13.75
C VAL A 185 -25.48 -7.12 -15.25
N LYS A 186 -25.63 -8.40 -15.65
CA LYS A 186 -26.04 -8.79 -17.00
C LYS A 186 -27.49 -8.36 -17.23
N THR A 187 -27.71 -7.24 -17.93
CA THR A 187 -29.04 -6.89 -18.46
C THR A 187 -29.34 -7.73 -19.70
N THR A 188 -29.67 -9.01 -19.50
CA THR A 188 -30.38 -9.76 -20.54
C THR A 188 -31.84 -9.33 -20.52
N GLY A 189 -32.31 -8.79 -21.65
CA GLY A 189 -33.67 -8.26 -21.79
C GLY A 189 -34.72 -9.26 -21.32
N ASN A 190 -35.68 -8.76 -20.54
CA ASN A 190 -36.80 -9.47 -19.93
C ASN A 190 -36.40 -10.57 -18.94
N GLU A 191 -36.01 -10.19 -17.73
CA GLU A 191 -36.41 -10.85 -16.48
C GLU A 191 -35.95 -9.99 -15.28
N ASN A 192 -36.64 -10.15 -14.15
CA ASN A 192 -36.66 -9.24 -12.99
C ASN A 192 -35.27 -8.78 -12.50
N PHE A 193 -35.19 -7.51 -12.08
CA PHE A 193 -34.03 -6.86 -11.46
C PHE A 193 -33.34 -7.77 -10.42
N SER A 194 -32.31 -8.51 -10.80
CA SER A 194 -31.34 -9.04 -9.82
C SER A 194 -30.58 -7.84 -9.28
N HIS A 195 -30.71 -7.55 -7.99
CA HIS A 195 -29.98 -6.46 -7.37
C HIS A 195 -28.47 -6.73 -7.49
N THR A 196 -27.67 -5.72 -7.86
CA THR A 196 -26.18 -5.78 -7.91
C THR A 196 -25.58 -6.32 -6.61
N SER A 197 -26.31 -6.20 -5.49
CA SER A 197 -25.97 -6.72 -4.17
C SER A 197 -25.79 -8.24 -4.10
N ASP A 198 -26.32 -9.01 -5.07
CA ASP A 198 -26.31 -10.47 -4.98
C ASP A 198 -24.97 -11.09 -5.43
N LEU A 199 -24.17 -10.37 -6.21
CA LEU A 199 -22.85 -10.80 -6.70
C LEU A 199 -21.68 -10.34 -5.83
N PHE A 200 -21.95 -9.45 -4.87
CA PHE A 200 -20.94 -8.77 -4.06
C PHE A 200 -21.13 -9.06 -2.57
N GLU A 201 -20.05 -9.34 -1.87
CA GLU A 201 -20.01 -9.47 -0.42
C GLU A 201 -18.86 -8.67 0.19
N GLU A 202 -19.05 -8.24 1.44
CA GLU A 202 -18.03 -7.58 2.24
C GLU A 202 -17.69 -8.39 3.48
N ALA A 203 -16.46 -8.23 3.94
CA ALA A 203 -15.96 -8.70 5.21
C ALA A 203 -15.13 -7.59 5.82
N VAL A 204 -15.37 -7.24 7.08
CA VAL A 204 -14.53 -6.29 7.81
C VAL A 204 -13.85 -7.03 8.94
N ILE A 205 -12.53 -7.14 8.89
CA ILE A 205 -11.71 -7.70 9.96
C ILE A 205 -11.85 -6.82 11.19
N VAL A 206 -12.12 -7.46 12.33
CA VAL A 206 -12.16 -6.76 13.63
C VAL A 206 -10.84 -6.94 14.38
N PRO A 207 -10.49 -6.01 15.28
CA PRO A 207 -9.32 -6.16 16.15
C PRO A 207 -9.38 -7.46 16.96
N PHE A 208 -8.22 -8.02 17.31
CA PHE A 208 -8.16 -9.24 18.10
C PHE A 208 -8.83 -9.07 19.46
N LYS A 209 -9.69 -10.04 19.79
CA LYS A 209 -10.19 -10.21 21.16
C LYS A 209 -9.07 -10.72 22.07
N VAL A 210 -9.21 -10.53 23.38
CA VAL A 210 -8.23 -11.02 24.37
C VAL A 210 -7.98 -12.53 24.24
N THR A 211 -9.01 -13.30 23.90
CA THR A 211 -8.89 -14.75 23.62
C THR A 211 -8.00 -15.05 22.41
N GLN A 212 -8.14 -14.27 21.32
CA GLN A 212 -7.30 -14.36 20.13
C GLN A 212 -5.86 -13.92 20.45
N ILE A 213 -5.67 -12.84 21.22
CA ILE A 213 -4.32 -12.42 21.65
C ILE A 213 -3.63 -13.57 22.38
N LYS A 214 -4.30 -14.20 23.35
CA LYS A 214 -3.76 -15.35 24.09
C LYS A 214 -3.39 -16.51 23.17
N GLU A 215 -4.27 -16.90 22.26
CA GLU A 215 -4.02 -17.96 21.26
C GLU A 215 -2.81 -17.63 20.37
N TYR A 216 -2.67 -16.35 19.97
CA TYR A 216 -1.51 -15.88 19.21
C TYR A 216 -0.22 -16.04 20.01
N VAL A 217 -0.22 -15.61 21.29
CA VAL A 217 0.95 -15.75 22.18
C VAL A 217 1.32 -17.21 22.37
N GLU A 218 0.35 -18.11 22.59
CA GLU A 218 0.58 -19.56 22.71
C GLU A 218 1.20 -20.14 21.44
N THR A 219 0.71 -19.72 20.27
CA THR A 219 1.27 -20.15 18.99
C THR A 219 2.69 -19.59 18.80
N PHE A 220 2.92 -18.34 19.18
CA PHE A 220 4.21 -17.68 19.11
C PHE A 220 5.27 -18.37 19.99
N THR A 221 4.95 -18.66 21.26
CA THR A 221 5.86 -19.34 22.18
C THR A 221 6.18 -20.76 21.70
N ARG A 222 5.20 -21.47 21.12
CA ARG A 222 5.41 -22.79 20.51
C ARG A 222 6.37 -22.72 19.32
N VAL A 223 6.18 -21.78 18.40
CA VAL A 223 7.03 -21.63 17.20
C VAL A 223 8.45 -21.22 17.59
N ARG A 224 8.62 -20.26 18.50
CA ARG A 224 9.92 -19.82 19.04
C ARG A 224 10.60 -20.86 19.93
N GLY A 225 9.82 -21.77 20.51
CA GLY A 225 10.31 -22.86 21.37
C GLY A 225 10.91 -24.04 20.61
N ALA A 226 10.73 -24.10 19.29
CA ALA A 226 11.25 -25.18 18.45
C ALA A 226 12.78 -25.31 18.56
N PRO A 227 13.34 -26.53 18.47
CA PRO A 227 14.77 -26.79 18.65
C PRO A 227 15.66 -26.06 17.62
N GLU A 228 15.09 -25.59 16.51
CA GLU A 228 15.77 -24.77 15.50
C GLU A 228 16.13 -23.35 15.97
N TYR A 229 15.50 -22.85 17.04
CA TYR A 229 15.80 -21.54 17.66
C TYR A 229 16.72 -21.70 18.86
N SER A 230 18.02 -21.88 18.62
CA SER A 230 19.05 -21.73 19.65
C SER A 230 19.37 -20.25 19.86
N SER A 231 18.72 -19.61 20.82
CA SER A 231 19.09 -18.27 21.28
C SER A 231 19.50 -18.31 22.74
N ASP A 232 20.55 -17.58 23.11
CA ASP A 232 20.98 -17.37 24.50
C ASP A 232 19.99 -16.52 25.33
N GLU A 233 18.89 -16.06 24.72
CA GLU A 233 17.84 -15.28 25.39
C GLU A 233 16.89 -16.15 26.23
N PRO A 234 16.44 -15.66 27.41
CA PRO A 234 15.49 -16.37 28.25
C PRO A 234 14.14 -16.52 27.56
N ARG A 235 13.72 -17.77 27.35
CA ARG A 235 12.43 -18.09 26.74
C ARG A 235 11.29 -17.72 27.70
N TRP A 236 10.45 -16.78 27.27
CA TRP A 236 9.26 -16.38 28.01
C TRP A 236 8.10 -17.36 27.81
N THR A 237 7.36 -17.65 28.88
CA THR A 237 6.12 -18.44 28.80
C THR A 237 4.94 -17.56 28.37
N THR A 238 3.85 -18.19 27.93
CA THR A 238 2.61 -17.50 27.58
C THR A 238 2.10 -16.65 28.74
N GLU A 239 2.18 -17.15 29.97
CA GLU A 239 1.73 -16.45 31.18
C GLU A 239 2.54 -15.18 31.42
N GLN A 240 3.86 -15.22 31.19
CA GLN A 240 4.74 -14.05 31.37
C GLN A 240 4.42 -12.95 30.36
N TYR A 241 4.17 -13.32 29.10
CA TYR A 241 3.72 -12.38 28.08
C TYR A 241 2.36 -11.77 28.43
N MET A 242 1.36 -12.60 28.74
CA MET A 242 0.01 -12.12 29.05
C MET A 242 -0.01 -11.22 30.29
N ALA A 243 0.70 -11.58 31.36
CA ALA A 243 0.83 -10.74 32.56
C ALA A 243 1.49 -9.38 32.24
N SER A 244 2.46 -9.36 31.33
CA SER A 244 3.12 -8.11 30.91
C SER A 244 2.20 -7.24 30.04
N LEU A 245 1.43 -7.85 29.13
CA LEU A 245 0.43 -7.15 28.32
C LEU A 245 -0.69 -6.53 29.16
N GLU A 246 -1.09 -7.19 30.25
CA GLU A 246 -2.13 -6.71 31.17
C GLU A 246 -1.62 -5.64 32.14
N SER A 247 -0.38 -5.75 32.60
CA SER A 247 0.19 -4.83 33.59
C SER A 247 0.63 -3.48 32.99
N ILE A 248 1.00 -3.44 31.71
CA ILE A 248 1.43 -2.21 31.04
C ILE A 248 0.21 -1.46 30.49
N ARG A 249 0.04 -0.21 30.93
CA ARG A 249 -1.13 0.63 30.62
C ARG A 249 -1.34 0.77 29.10
N HIS A 250 -2.55 0.42 28.64
CA HIS A 250 -2.99 0.47 27.23
C HIS A 250 -2.19 -0.42 26.25
N LEU A 251 -1.30 -1.31 26.71
CA LEU A 251 -0.55 -2.20 25.82
C LEU A 251 -1.46 -3.26 25.18
N MET A 252 -2.45 -3.73 25.95
CA MET A 252 -3.48 -4.66 25.45
C MET A 252 -4.29 -4.08 24.29
N GLU A 253 -4.57 -2.78 24.27
CA GLU A 253 -5.28 -2.11 23.18
C GLU A 253 -4.46 -2.13 21.88
N LEU A 254 -3.15 -1.89 21.98
CA LEU A 254 -2.21 -1.96 20.85
C LEU A 254 -2.06 -3.40 20.32
N ALA A 255 -2.00 -4.36 21.24
CA ALA A 255 -1.91 -5.78 20.95
C ALA A 255 -3.14 -6.36 20.23
N GLN A 256 -4.24 -5.60 20.12
CA GLN A 256 -5.39 -6.02 19.29
C GLN A 256 -5.05 -6.04 17.79
N ASN A 257 -4.02 -5.30 17.36
CA ASN A 257 -3.51 -5.36 16.00
C ASN A 257 -2.45 -6.48 15.89
N PRO A 258 -2.60 -7.47 14.98
CA PRO A 258 -1.69 -8.61 14.86
C PRO A 258 -0.22 -8.23 14.61
N PHE A 259 0.01 -7.21 13.78
CA PHE A 259 1.36 -6.70 13.50
C PHE A 259 2.00 -6.13 14.77
N MET A 260 1.26 -5.26 15.48
CA MET A 260 1.72 -4.67 16.73
C MET A 260 1.96 -5.73 17.81
N LEU A 261 1.08 -6.72 17.92
CA LEU A 261 1.23 -7.83 18.85
C LEU A 261 2.54 -8.58 18.61
N LYS A 262 2.82 -8.97 17.36
CA LYS A 262 4.09 -9.62 17.01
C LYS A 262 5.29 -8.79 17.47
N MET A 263 5.29 -7.49 17.15
CA MET A 263 6.38 -6.60 17.57
C MET A 263 6.54 -6.51 19.09
N ILE A 264 5.43 -6.39 19.82
CA ILE A 264 5.43 -6.34 21.28
C ILE A 264 6.03 -7.63 21.86
N LEU A 265 5.62 -8.80 21.36
CA LEU A 265 6.14 -10.09 21.82
C LEU A 265 7.64 -10.25 21.54
N ASP A 266 8.13 -9.72 20.43
CA ASP A 266 9.56 -9.76 20.09
C ASP A 266 10.42 -8.89 21.06
N VAL A 267 9.82 -7.89 21.70
CA VAL A 267 10.53 -6.90 22.54
C VAL A 267 10.39 -7.19 24.03
N LEU A 268 9.22 -7.63 24.48
CA LEU A 268 8.91 -7.80 25.91
C LEU A 268 10.01 -8.54 26.71
N PRO A 269 10.59 -9.67 26.24
CA PRO A 269 11.62 -10.39 26.98
C PRO A 269 12.90 -9.59 27.22
N LYS A 270 13.22 -8.68 26.30
CA LYS A 270 14.42 -7.85 26.32
C LYS A 270 14.28 -6.69 27.30
N ILE A 271 13.05 -6.21 27.50
CA ILE A 271 12.77 -4.98 28.25
C ILE A 271 12.31 -5.21 29.69
N ALA A 272 11.75 -6.38 29.97
CA ALA A 272 11.20 -6.72 31.29
C ALA A 272 12.24 -6.83 32.40
N LYS A 273 13.53 -6.93 32.06
CA LYS A 273 14.63 -6.89 33.04
C LYS A 273 14.90 -5.48 33.60
N THR A 274 14.43 -4.41 32.95
CA THR A 274 14.96 -3.06 33.19
C THR A 274 14.05 -2.07 33.93
N THR A 275 12.73 -2.27 34.07
CA THR A 275 11.89 -1.19 34.66
C THR A 275 10.53 -1.64 35.21
N THR A 276 10.12 -1.09 36.36
CA THR A 276 8.88 -1.39 37.12
C THR A 276 7.68 -0.48 36.80
N LYS A 277 7.85 0.56 35.99
CA LYS A 277 6.76 1.33 35.36
C LYS A 277 7.21 1.67 33.96
N MET A 278 6.48 1.16 32.97
CA MET A 278 6.81 1.36 31.56
C MET A 278 5.58 1.96 30.87
N THR A 279 5.79 3.04 30.14
CA THR A 279 4.78 3.71 29.32
C THR A 279 4.82 3.19 27.88
N ARG A 280 3.77 3.46 27.09
CA ARG A 280 3.72 3.10 25.66
C ARG A 280 4.95 3.60 24.90
N VAL A 281 5.37 4.84 25.16
CA VAL A 281 6.51 5.50 24.50
C VAL A 281 7.81 4.75 24.77
N GLU A 282 8.08 4.38 26.03
CA GLU A 282 9.31 3.65 26.40
C GLU A 282 9.38 2.23 25.81
N LEU A 283 8.25 1.57 25.58
CA LEU A 283 8.20 0.23 24.96
C LEU A 283 8.58 0.28 23.49
N TYR A 284 8.14 1.32 22.78
CA TYR A 284 8.55 1.54 21.39
C TYR A 284 9.95 2.14 21.29
N ASP A 285 10.40 2.94 22.26
CA ASP A 285 11.78 3.41 22.33
C ASP A 285 12.73 2.23 22.33
N LYS A 286 12.48 1.25 23.21
CA LYS A 286 13.26 0.02 23.22
C LYS A 286 13.03 -0.86 21.99
N PHE A 287 11.86 -0.87 21.36
CA PHE A 287 11.68 -1.60 20.08
C PHE A 287 12.60 -1.04 19.00
N VAL A 288 12.62 0.28 18.83
CA VAL A 288 13.49 0.94 17.84
C VAL A 288 14.94 0.66 18.18
N ASP A 289 15.35 0.84 19.44
CA ASP A 289 16.73 0.59 19.88
C ASP A 289 17.15 -0.87 19.67
N LEU A 290 16.32 -1.84 20.05
CA LEU A 290 16.64 -3.27 19.95
C LEU A 290 16.63 -3.81 18.52
N HIS A 291 15.76 -3.28 17.65
CA HIS A 291 15.76 -3.66 16.23
C HIS A 291 16.98 -3.05 15.52
N PHE A 292 17.35 -1.83 15.90
CA PHE A 292 18.56 -1.16 15.43
C PHE A 292 19.84 -1.91 15.86
N GLU A 293 19.92 -2.34 17.12
CA GLU A 293 21.05 -3.12 17.66
C GLU A 293 21.15 -4.54 17.06
N SER A 294 20.02 -5.24 16.86
CA SER A 294 20.00 -6.60 16.30
C SER A 294 20.49 -6.65 14.85
N GLU A 295 20.21 -5.63 14.05
CA GLU A 295 20.66 -5.56 12.66
C GLU A 295 22.14 -5.10 12.54
N GLN A 296 22.65 -4.31 13.49
CA GLN A 296 24.10 -4.05 13.60
C GLN A 296 24.91 -5.33 13.83
N GLN A 297 24.40 -6.27 14.63
CA GLN A 297 25.06 -7.55 14.89
C GLN A 297 25.05 -8.51 13.68
N ARG A 298 24.03 -8.42 12.81
CA ARG A 298 23.98 -9.20 11.56
C ARG A 298 25.02 -8.74 10.53
N LEU A 299 25.21 -7.42 10.39
CA LEU A 299 26.14 -6.84 9.41
C LEU A 299 27.61 -6.98 9.81
N SER A 300 27.92 -6.90 11.10
CA SER A 300 29.28 -7.14 11.63
C SER A 300 29.79 -8.57 11.37
N ARG A 301 28.89 -9.54 11.24
CA ARG A 301 29.24 -10.92 10.83
C ARG A 301 29.50 -11.07 9.33
N GLN A 302 29.02 -10.13 8.50
CA GLN A 302 29.20 -10.15 7.05
C GLN A 302 30.43 -9.35 6.56
N HIS A 303 30.91 -8.38 7.34
CA HIS A 303 32.00 -7.48 6.94
C HIS A 303 33.32 -7.71 7.70
N SER A 304 33.80 -8.95 7.69
CA SER A 304 35.18 -9.28 8.07
C SER A 304 36.14 -9.08 6.88
N GLY A 305 36.31 -7.83 6.42
CA GLY A 305 37.32 -7.51 5.41
C GLY A 305 37.25 -6.10 4.82
N GLY A 306 38.00 -5.15 5.40
CA GLY A 306 38.33 -3.87 4.74
C GLY A 306 38.40 -2.69 5.71
N SER A 307 39.58 -2.08 5.84
CA SER A 307 39.80 -0.90 6.68
C SER A 307 39.28 0.38 6.01
N MET A 308 38.37 1.07 6.68
CA MET A 308 38.06 2.49 6.45
C MET A 308 37.97 3.21 7.80
N ASP A 309 37.97 4.55 7.76
CA ASP A 309 38.20 5.42 8.90
C ASP A 309 37.07 5.38 9.96
N ILE A 310 37.46 5.25 11.23
CA ILE A 310 36.60 4.91 12.38
C ILE A 310 35.58 6.03 12.71
N GLY A 311 35.91 7.29 12.38
CA GLY A 311 35.01 8.45 12.59
C GLY A 311 33.88 8.53 11.56
N THR A 312 34.11 8.06 10.34
CA THR A 312 33.10 7.98 9.28
C THR A 312 32.28 6.70 9.43
N LEU A 313 32.87 5.62 9.94
CA LEU A 313 32.23 4.34 10.24
C LEU A 313 31.19 4.40 11.36
N SER A 314 31.30 5.25 12.39
CA SER A 314 30.25 5.32 13.44
C SER A 314 28.97 5.97 12.91
N ALA A 315 29.10 6.92 11.99
CA ALA A 315 27.98 7.50 11.23
C ALA A 315 27.49 6.59 10.09
N PHE A 316 28.38 5.79 9.49
CA PHE A 316 28.02 4.82 8.43
C PHE A 316 27.37 3.53 8.95
N THR A 317 27.79 3.01 10.10
CA THR A 317 27.27 1.75 10.69
C THR A 317 25.98 1.95 11.47
N SER A 318 25.67 3.18 11.89
CA SER A 318 24.35 3.51 12.44
C SER A 318 23.26 3.59 11.37
N PHE A 319 23.59 3.82 10.09
CA PHE A 319 22.56 4.21 9.11
C PHE A 319 22.47 3.37 7.84
N GLN A 320 23.31 2.34 7.64
CA GLN A 320 23.09 1.36 6.55
C GLN A 320 21.85 0.46 6.76
N ASN A 321 21.19 0.50 7.92
CA ASN A 321 19.97 -0.28 8.21
C ASN A 321 18.69 0.43 7.72
N SER A 322 18.68 0.83 6.45
CA SER A 322 17.51 1.39 5.78
C SER A 322 16.39 0.37 5.55
N GLU A 323 16.59 -0.93 5.78
CA GLU A 323 15.48 -1.90 5.72
C GLU A 323 14.40 -1.62 6.79
N LEU A 324 14.73 -0.94 7.89
CA LEU A 324 13.77 -0.51 8.91
C LEU A 324 12.99 0.76 8.52
N ILE A 325 13.58 1.62 7.70
CA ILE A 325 12.94 2.84 7.16
C ILE A 325 12.51 2.62 5.70
N ASP A 326 12.55 1.39 5.20
CA ASP A 326 11.85 0.92 3.99
C ASP A 326 10.49 0.30 4.35
N ILE A 327 10.17 0.19 5.65
CA ILE A 327 8.89 -0.36 6.12
C ILE A 327 7.83 0.73 6.24
N VAL A 328 7.08 0.81 5.14
CA VAL A 328 5.61 0.88 5.07
C VAL A 328 4.96 2.26 5.32
N PRO A 329 4.13 2.74 4.37
CA PRO A 329 3.20 3.84 4.58
C PRO A 329 2.03 3.40 5.48
N GLU A 330 2.32 3.08 6.74
CA GLU A 330 1.30 2.71 7.74
C GLU A 330 0.89 3.95 8.54
N PRO A 331 -0.38 4.41 8.44
CA PRO A 331 -0.83 5.60 9.17
C PRO A 331 -0.70 5.48 10.70
N SER A 332 -0.81 4.27 11.27
CA SER A 332 -0.66 4.03 12.71
C SER A 332 0.79 4.20 13.18
N ILE A 333 1.75 3.63 12.43
CA ILE A 333 3.18 3.78 12.70
C ILE A 333 3.59 5.23 12.46
N ILE A 334 3.16 5.85 11.36
CA ILE A 334 3.44 7.27 11.09
C ILE A 334 2.86 8.17 12.19
N HIS A 335 1.62 7.93 12.63
CA HIS A 335 1.02 8.70 13.73
C HIS A 335 1.79 8.53 15.03
N PHE A 336 2.23 7.32 15.33
CA PHE A 336 3.03 7.04 16.52
C PHE A 336 4.43 7.67 16.45
N LEU A 337 5.16 7.48 15.35
CA LEU A 337 6.47 8.11 15.15
C LEU A 337 6.37 9.64 15.18
N ALA A 338 5.24 10.18 14.69
CA ALA A 338 4.95 11.60 14.78
C ALA A 338 4.73 12.06 16.23
N GLU A 339 3.99 11.29 17.04
CA GLU A 339 3.84 11.54 18.47
C GLU A 339 5.20 11.48 19.20
N ARG A 340 6.07 10.52 18.84
CA ARG A 340 7.43 10.43 19.38
C ARG A 340 8.26 11.66 18.99
N ALA A 341 8.21 12.08 17.73
CA ALA A 341 8.92 13.26 17.27
C ALA A 341 8.45 14.54 17.98
N GLN A 342 7.21 14.59 18.50
CA GLN A 342 6.73 15.69 19.35
C GLN A 342 7.30 15.65 20.77
N GLN A 343 7.69 14.48 21.27
CA GLN A 343 8.11 14.27 22.66
C GLN A 343 9.63 14.13 22.84
N ASN A 344 10.37 13.85 21.75
CA ASN A 344 11.80 13.58 21.78
C ASN A 344 12.55 14.39 20.71
N ASP A 345 13.20 15.46 21.14
CA ASP A 345 13.96 16.38 20.26
C ASP A 345 15.14 15.70 19.57
N SER A 346 15.80 14.73 20.22
CA SER A 346 16.92 13.98 19.63
C SER A 346 16.44 13.13 18.45
N PHE A 347 15.32 12.44 18.63
CA PHE A 347 14.70 11.66 17.55
C PHE A 347 14.21 12.55 16.40
N MET A 348 13.62 13.70 16.71
CA MET A 348 13.25 14.69 15.70
C MET A 348 14.46 15.19 14.91
N GLY A 349 15.59 15.46 15.59
CA GLY A 349 16.85 15.84 14.96
C GLY A 349 17.38 14.76 14.01
N GLN A 350 17.37 13.50 14.45
CA GLN A 350 17.77 12.36 13.60
C GLN A 350 16.92 12.25 12.33
N LEU A 351 15.60 12.42 12.44
CA LEU A 351 14.73 12.39 11.25
C LEU A 351 15.07 13.54 10.29
N LEU A 352 15.37 14.73 10.80
CA LEU A 352 15.75 15.87 9.98
C LEU A 352 17.10 15.65 9.29
N ASP A 353 18.07 15.07 10.02
CA ASP A 353 19.38 14.73 9.47
C ASP A 353 19.27 13.73 8.31
N ILE A 354 18.43 12.71 8.44
CA ILE A 354 18.15 11.75 7.35
C ILE A 354 17.62 12.47 6.10
N VAL A 355 16.72 13.44 6.26
CA VAL A 355 16.20 14.24 5.15
C VAL A 355 17.32 15.04 4.48
N HIS A 356 18.20 15.69 5.25
CA HIS A 356 19.33 16.45 4.70
C HIS A 356 20.39 15.55 4.04
N MET A 357 20.66 14.36 4.58
CA MET A 357 21.61 13.40 4.01
C MET A 357 21.18 12.92 2.62
N SER A 358 19.88 12.90 2.33
CA SER A 358 19.35 12.56 1.00
C SER A 358 19.86 13.48 -0.12
N LYS A 359 20.33 14.70 0.20
CA LYS A 359 20.97 15.62 -0.75
C LYS A 359 22.24 15.00 -1.36
N LEU A 360 23.00 14.28 -0.54
CA LEU A 360 24.29 13.68 -0.90
C LEU A 360 24.09 12.23 -1.35
N GLU A 361 23.42 11.42 -0.54
CA GLU A 361 23.34 9.97 -0.72
C GLU A 361 22.01 9.54 -1.35
N LYS A 362 22.07 8.80 -2.47
CA LYS A 362 20.87 8.32 -3.19
C LYS A 362 20.21 7.12 -2.54
N THR A 363 20.96 6.36 -1.74
CA THR A 363 20.51 5.14 -1.05
C THR A 363 19.55 5.45 0.10
N VAL A 364 19.68 6.63 0.73
CA VAL A 364 18.87 7.05 1.89
C VAL A 364 17.52 7.66 1.46
N ARG A 365 17.18 7.63 0.17
CA ARG A 365 15.99 8.28 -0.40
C ARG A 365 14.67 7.84 0.26
N GLN A 366 14.48 6.53 0.42
CA GLN A 366 13.24 6.00 0.98
C GLN A 366 13.14 6.32 2.48
N ALA A 367 14.26 6.21 3.19
CA ALA A 367 14.36 6.63 4.59
C ALA A 367 14.01 8.12 4.76
N ALA A 368 14.58 9.00 3.93
CA ALA A 368 14.28 10.43 3.93
C ALA A 368 12.81 10.72 3.62
N SER A 369 12.21 9.98 2.69
CA SER A 369 10.78 10.11 2.33
C SER A 369 9.87 9.80 3.53
N ASN A 370 10.20 8.75 4.27
CA ASN A 370 9.48 8.37 5.48
C ASN A 370 9.74 9.35 6.62
N SER A 371 10.98 9.78 6.82
CA SER A 371 11.35 10.77 7.85
C SER A 371 10.61 12.09 7.66
N ILE A 372 10.59 12.65 6.44
CA ILE A 372 9.87 13.91 6.20
C ILE A 372 8.35 13.74 6.38
N THR A 373 7.80 12.57 6.02
CA THR A 373 6.38 12.25 6.24
C THR A 373 6.04 12.25 7.73
N VAL A 374 6.87 11.63 8.56
CA VAL A 374 6.73 11.61 10.02
C VAL A 374 6.82 13.03 10.59
N LEU A 375 7.80 13.83 10.16
CA LEU A 375 7.99 15.20 10.62
C LEU A 375 6.81 16.12 10.23
N VAL A 376 6.27 15.98 9.01
CA VAL A 376 5.04 16.70 8.62
C VAL A 376 3.88 16.29 9.53
N ARG A 377 3.72 15.01 9.80
CA ARG A 377 2.64 14.50 10.64
C ARG A 377 2.78 14.91 12.11
N SER A 378 4.01 15.12 12.61
CA SER A 378 4.27 15.63 13.96
C SER A 378 3.99 17.13 14.08
N GLY A 379 3.73 17.82 12.98
CA GLY A 379 3.38 19.24 12.96
C GLY A 379 4.60 20.16 12.85
N VAL A 380 5.78 19.63 12.50
CA VAL A 380 6.96 20.44 12.20
C VAL A 380 6.66 21.35 11.02
N ARG A 381 7.04 22.63 11.15
CA ARG A 381 6.90 23.64 10.09
C ARG A 381 8.23 23.80 9.38
N PHE A 382 8.22 23.69 8.06
CA PHE A 382 9.38 23.78 7.18
C PHE A 382 9.40 25.10 6.40
N ASN A 383 8.84 26.16 6.98
CA ASN A 383 8.78 27.45 6.32
C ASN A 383 10.20 28.03 6.18
N GLY A 384 10.58 28.44 4.97
CA GLY A 384 11.91 28.99 4.69
C GLY A 384 13.06 27.98 4.75
N THR A 385 12.80 26.69 4.94
CA THR A 385 13.85 25.68 5.09
C THR A 385 14.61 25.45 3.78
N ASP A 386 15.93 25.25 3.88
CA ASP A 386 16.75 24.84 2.74
C ASP A 386 16.67 23.32 2.51
N PHE A 387 15.82 22.95 1.56
CA PHE A 387 15.67 21.61 1.02
C PHE A 387 16.12 21.51 -0.44
N GLN A 388 17.07 22.36 -0.86
CA GLN A 388 17.64 22.25 -2.18
C GLN A 388 18.27 20.87 -2.38
N GLY A 389 17.87 20.16 -3.44
CA GLY A 389 18.41 18.87 -3.85
C GLY A 389 18.01 17.66 -3.00
N ILE A 390 17.07 17.79 -2.05
CA ILE A 390 16.62 16.63 -1.26
C ILE A 390 15.98 15.55 -2.15
N ARG A 391 16.03 14.29 -1.72
CA ARG A 391 15.47 13.15 -2.46
C ARG A 391 14.43 12.45 -1.59
N ILE A 392 13.16 12.76 -1.83
CA ILE A 392 12.02 12.36 -1.00
C ILE A 392 10.89 11.75 -1.84
N SER A 393 11.24 10.94 -2.83
CA SER A 393 10.28 10.32 -3.75
C SER A 393 9.22 9.49 -3.00
N GLY A 394 7.94 9.76 -3.25
CA GLY A 394 6.81 9.05 -2.66
C GLY A 394 6.40 9.53 -1.27
N ALA A 395 7.08 10.54 -0.70
CA ALA A 395 6.73 11.09 0.61
C ALA A 395 5.29 11.66 0.66
N ASP A 396 4.65 11.57 1.83
CA ASP A 396 3.35 12.20 2.09
C ASP A 396 3.54 13.51 2.86
N LEU A 397 3.50 14.63 2.15
CA LEU A 397 3.62 15.97 2.71
C LEU A 397 2.25 16.63 2.90
N SER A 398 1.16 15.85 2.84
CA SER A 398 -0.20 16.37 2.96
C SER A 398 -0.37 17.12 4.28
N HIS A 399 -1.03 18.28 4.23
CA HIS A 399 -1.21 19.19 5.37
C HIS A 399 0.07 19.85 5.91
N GLY A 400 1.23 19.63 5.30
CA GLY A 400 2.49 20.24 5.71
C GLY A 400 2.57 21.74 5.44
N GLN A 401 3.44 22.44 6.18
CA GLN A 401 3.71 23.87 6.02
C GLN A 401 5.13 24.07 5.49
N PHE A 402 5.23 24.55 4.26
CA PHE A 402 6.46 24.74 3.49
C PHE A 402 6.47 26.14 2.82
N ASP A 403 5.81 27.13 3.43
CA ASP A 403 5.79 28.50 2.88
C ASP A 403 7.25 29.03 2.80
N SER A 404 7.65 29.58 1.66
CA SER A 404 9.01 30.08 1.38
C SER A 404 10.13 29.02 1.40
N ALA A 405 9.80 27.72 1.45
CA ALA A 405 10.81 26.65 1.43
C ALA A 405 11.60 26.64 0.12
N GLN A 406 12.89 26.34 0.20
CA GLN A 406 13.79 26.22 -0.95
C GLN A 406 13.85 24.75 -1.36
N LEU A 407 13.21 24.37 -2.46
CA LEU A 407 13.08 22.99 -2.94
C LEU A 407 13.71 22.82 -4.34
N GLN A 408 14.63 23.71 -4.73
CA GLN A 408 15.20 23.64 -6.07
C GLN A 408 15.94 22.31 -6.25
N LYS A 409 15.85 21.72 -7.44
CA LYS A 409 16.51 20.44 -7.77
C LYS A 409 16.09 19.25 -6.90
N ALA A 410 15.04 19.36 -6.08
CA ALA A 410 14.57 18.25 -5.26
C ALA A 410 13.96 17.13 -6.12
N ASP A 411 14.17 15.87 -5.75
CA ASP A 411 13.41 14.74 -6.31
C ASP A 411 12.15 14.53 -5.46
N MET A 412 11.02 15.01 -6.00
CA MET A 412 9.70 14.88 -5.40
C MET A 412 8.81 13.93 -6.21
N THR A 413 9.40 12.99 -6.94
CA THR A 413 8.64 12.02 -7.75
C THR A 413 7.62 11.28 -6.88
N GLY A 414 6.33 11.31 -7.24
CA GLY A 414 5.27 10.59 -6.53
C GLY A 414 4.81 11.22 -5.21
N VAL A 415 5.36 12.38 -4.81
CA VAL A 415 5.03 13.03 -3.53
C VAL A 415 3.56 13.46 -3.46
N ARG A 416 2.93 13.34 -2.29
CA ARG A 416 1.57 13.82 -2.03
C ARG A 416 1.61 15.20 -1.36
N LEU A 417 0.89 16.16 -1.93
CA LEU A 417 0.83 17.56 -1.51
C LEU A 417 -0.60 18.00 -1.14
N LYS A 418 -1.46 17.06 -0.72
CA LYS A 418 -2.87 17.37 -0.42
C LYS A 418 -2.94 18.40 0.70
N ARG A 419 -3.53 19.57 0.43
CA ARG A 419 -3.68 20.66 1.41
C ARG A 419 -2.35 21.13 2.04
N THR A 420 -1.23 20.97 1.33
CA THR A 420 0.09 21.49 1.75
C THR A 420 0.18 23.00 1.48
N TRP A 421 0.80 23.76 2.38
CA TRP A 421 1.07 25.18 2.17
C TRP A 421 2.45 25.37 1.55
N LEU A 422 2.51 26.00 0.38
CA LEU A 422 3.74 26.19 -0.40
C LEU A 422 3.96 27.65 -0.81
N ARG A 423 3.24 28.64 -0.25
CA ARG A 423 3.29 30.04 -0.75
C ARG A 423 4.73 30.53 -0.76
N GLN A 424 5.17 31.14 -1.86
CA GLN A 424 6.56 31.61 -2.04
C GLN A 424 7.64 30.53 -2.00
N ALA A 425 7.30 29.24 -1.99
CA ALA A 425 8.29 28.17 -2.13
C ALA A 425 8.91 28.20 -3.53
N ASP A 426 10.15 27.76 -3.64
CA ASP A 426 10.87 27.73 -4.91
C ASP A 426 11.26 26.29 -5.27
N LEU A 427 10.53 25.73 -6.24
CA LEU A 427 10.65 24.38 -6.80
C LEU A 427 11.41 24.38 -8.14
N SER A 428 12.15 25.43 -8.47
CA SER A 428 12.88 25.52 -9.74
C SER A 428 13.78 24.30 -9.96
N GLU A 429 13.76 23.71 -11.15
CA GLU A 429 14.50 22.48 -11.48
C GLU A 429 14.12 21.22 -10.65
N ALA A 430 13.05 21.22 -9.85
CA ALA A 430 12.62 20.04 -9.10
C ALA A 430 11.93 18.98 -9.99
N THR A 431 12.07 17.70 -9.65
CA THR A 431 11.38 16.61 -10.35
C THR A 431 10.01 16.35 -9.74
N LEU A 432 8.94 16.72 -10.46
CA LEU A 432 7.55 16.60 -10.00
C LEU A 432 6.74 15.49 -10.69
N ALA A 433 7.41 14.47 -11.24
CA ALA A 433 6.72 13.36 -11.90
C ALA A 433 5.78 12.65 -10.91
N ASN A 434 4.53 12.37 -11.31
CA ASN A 434 3.53 11.67 -10.47
C ASN A 434 3.18 12.33 -9.13
N VAL A 435 3.52 13.62 -8.92
CA VAL A 435 3.10 14.36 -7.72
C VAL A 435 1.57 14.46 -7.64
N ARG A 436 1.01 14.26 -6.45
CA ARG A 436 -0.44 14.24 -6.20
C ARG A 436 -0.85 15.41 -5.32
N PHE A 437 -1.59 16.37 -5.88
CA PHE A 437 -2.12 17.51 -5.11
C PHE A 437 -3.41 17.19 -4.32
N GLY A 438 -3.93 15.96 -4.43
CA GLY A 438 -5.01 15.45 -3.59
C GLY A 438 -6.42 15.94 -3.90
N GLU A 439 -6.55 16.81 -4.91
CA GLU A 439 -7.82 17.23 -5.50
C GLU A 439 -7.69 17.14 -7.02
N SER A 440 -8.66 16.50 -7.67
CA SER A 440 -8.75 16.52 -9.14
C SER A 440 -9.10 17.95 -9.56
N PRO A 441 -8.44 18.53 -10.59
CA PRO A 441 -8.85 19.83 -11.09
C PRO A 441 -10.32 19.77 -11.50
N TYR A 442 -11.16 20.56 -10.83
CA TYR A 442 -12.54 20.80 -11.23
C TYR A 442 -12.51 21.66 -12.49
N CYS A 443 -12.29 21.05 -13.64
CA CYS A 443 -12.40 21.71 -14.93
C CYS A 443 -13.87 21.63 -15.38
N ASN A 444 -14.69 22.62 -15.02
CA ASN A 444 -16.10 22.70 -15.43
C ASN A 444 -16.23 23.17 -16.90
N ILE A 445 -15.62 22.42 -17.83
CA ILE A 445 -15.76 22.65 -19.26
C ILE A 445 -16.65 21.52 -19.82
N PRO A 446 -17.92 21.80 -20.14
CA PRO A 446 -18.83 20.80 -20.67
C PRO A 446 -18.29 20.19 -21.97
N GLY A 447 -18.26 18.85 -22.04
CA GLY A 447 -17.81 18.14 -23.24
C GLY A 447 -16.30 18.09 -23.43
N LEU A 448 -15.49 18.23 -22.38
CA LEU A 448 -14.04 18.08 -22.44
C LEU A 448 -13.60 16.71 -23.02
N SER A 449 -12.81 16.72 -24.09
CA SER A 449 -12.28 15.51 -24.77
C SER A 449 -10.77 15.34 -24.57
N SER A 450 -10.03 16.44 -24.61
CA SER A 450 -8.57 16.46 -24.63
C SER A 450 -8.03 17.79 -24.12
N VAL A 451 -6.79 17.79 -23.62
CA VAL A 451 -6.13 18.97 -23.06
C VAL A 451 -4.64 18.94 -23.40
N ALA A 452 -4.07 20.10 -23.72
CA ALA A 452 -2.64 20.33 -23.86
C ALA A 452 -2.24 21.68 -23.22
N ILE A 453 -1.00 21.81 -22.74
CA ILE A 453 -0.47 23.07 -22.25
C ILE A 453 0.74 23.44 -23.11
N THR A 454 0.90 24.72 -23.42
CA THR A 454 2.06 25.21 -24.18
C THR A 454 3.35 25.01 -23.40
N PRO A 455 4.51 24.83 -24.07
CA PRO A 455 5.79 24.59 -23.38
C PRO A 455 6.20 25.70 -22.40
N ASP A 456 5.72 26.93 -22.61
CA ASP A 456 5.94 28.08 -21.70
C ASP A 456 4.99 28.08 -20.49
N GLY A 457 4.07 27.11 -20.40
CA GLY A 457 3.13 26.94 -19.30
C GLY A 457 1.99 27.96 -19.25
N ASN A 458 1.93 28.93 -20.16
CA ASN A 458 1.02 30.08 -20.07
C ASN A 458 -0.36 29.84 -20.70
N THR A 459 -0.48 28.81 -21.55
CA THR A 459 -1.69 28.60 -22.36
C THR A 459 -2.16 27.16 -22.25
N LEU A 460 -3.43 26.98 -21.90
CA LEU A 460 -4.13 25.71 -21.83
C LEU A 460 -5.05 25.57 -23.05
N VAL A 461 -4.80 24.57 -23.88
CA VAL A 461 -5.63 24.23 -25.04
C VAL A 461 -6.52 23.05 -24.67
N VAL A 462 -7.82 23.19 -24.92
CA VAL A 462 -8.88 22.26 -24.57
C VAL A 462 -9.62 21.86 -25.83
N GLY A 463 -9.65 20.57 -26.16
CA GLY A 463 -10.52 20.02 -27.20
C GLY A 463 -11.84 19.55 -26.60
N LEU A 464 -12.95 19.87 -27.28
CA LEU A 464 -14.29 19.46 -26.87
C LEU A 464 -14.81 18.32 -27.76
N ASN A 465 -15.76 17.54 -27.23
CA ASN A 465 -16.50 16.49 -27.92
C ASN A 465 -17.35 17.04 -29.07
N THR A 466 -17.56 18.36 -29.12
CA THR A 466 -18.22 19.09 -30.21
C THR A 466 -17.31 19.33 -31.42
N GLY A 467 -16.00 19.09 -31.28
CA GLY A 467 -14.99 19.46 -32.29
C GLY A 467 -14.46 20.89 -32.15
N ASP A 468 -14.89 21.62 -31.11
CA ASP A 468 -14.38 22.95 -30.81
C ASP A 468 -13.06 22.87 -30.03
N VAL A 469 -12.20 23.87 -30.23
CA VAL A 469 -10.96 24.02 -29.49
C VAL A 469 -11.01 25.33 -28.71
N GLN A 470 -10.86 25.27 -27.40
CA GLN A 470 -10.81 26.42 -26.51
C GLN A 470 -9.40 26.62 -25.98
N VAL A 471 -9.00 27.87 -25.85
CA VAL A 471 -7.67 28.28 -25.40
C VAL A 471 -7.84 29.19 -24.20
N TYR A 472 -7.31 28.76 -23.06
CA TYR A 472 -7.36 29.45 -21.79
C TYR A 472 -5.99 29.96 -21.39
N ASP A 473 -5.96 31.08 -20.68
CA ASP A 473 -4.82 31.50 -19.91
C ASP A 473 -4.68 30.60 -18.66
N THR A 474 -3.49 30.10 -18.36
CA THR A 474 -3.29 29.18 -17.23
C THR A 474 -3.23 29.89 -15.88
N LEU A 475 -2.98 31.20 -15.83
CA LEU A 475 -2.88 31.99 -14.60
C LEU A 475 -4.25 32.33 -14.04
N ASP A 476 -5.17 32.81 -14.90
CA ASP A 476 -6.50 33.27 -14.48
C ASP A 476 -7.67 32.43 -15.03
N PHE A 477 -7.37 31.44 -15.88
CA PHE A 477 -8.36 30.56 -16.52
C PHE A 477 -9.39 31.32 -17.37
N GLN A 478 -9.04 32.51 -17.84
CA GLN A 478 -9.87 33.25 -18.79
C GLN A 478 -9.75 32.64 -20.19
N LEU A 479 -10.89 32.47 -20.86
CA LEU A 479 -10.94 32.03 -22.24
C LEU A 479 -10.33 33.14 -23.12
N ARG A 480 -9.18 32.85 -23.74
CA ARG A 480 -8.52 33.76 -24.69
C ARG A 480 -9.10 33.60 -26.09
N PHE A 481 -9.28 32.36 -26.54
CA PHE A 481 -9.77 32.05 -27.89
C PHE A 481 -10.67 30.82 -27.88
N ALA A 482 -11.67 30.82 -28.76
CA ALA A 482 -12.47 29.64 -29.06
C ALA A 482 -12.55 29.47 -30.58
N PHE A 483 -12.20 28.30 -31.07
CA PHE A 483 -12.25 27.92 -32.47
C PHE A 483 -13.37 26.91 -32.68
N GLN A 484 -14.29 27.21 -33.59
CA GLN A 484 -15.45 26.38 -33.88
C GLN A 484 -15.21 25.45 -35.07
N GLY A 485 -15.67 24.21 -34.95
CA GLY A 485 -15.87 23.33 -36.13
C GLY A 485 -14.64 22.64 -36.70
N HIS A 486 -13.65 22.25 -35.88
CA HIS A 486 -12.55 21.39 -36.35
C HIS A 486 -13.00 19.91 -36.41
N THR A 487 -13.91 19.59 -37.33
CA THR A 487 -14.50 18.25 -37.50
C THR A 487 -13.71 17.33 -38.45
N THR A 488 -12.67 17.83 -39.12
CA THR A 488 -11.79 16.99 -39.94
C THR A 488 -10.65 16.49 -39.09
N TYR A 489 -10.71 15.23 -38.64
CA TYR A 489 -9.57 14.47 -38.13
C TYR A 489 -8.28 14.76 -38.94
N PRO A 490 -7.23 15.34 -38.35
CA PRO A 490 -5.87 15.09 -38.78
C PRO A 490 -5.19 14.25 -37.70
N GLY A 491 -4.37 13.31 -38.12
CA GLY A 491 -3.75 12.33 -37.22
C GLY A 491 -3.04 12.93 -36.01
N ARG A 492 -2.98 12.12 -34.95
CA ARG A 492 -1.98 12.13 -33.87
C ARG A 492 -1.17 13.45 -33.78
N PHE A 493 -1.56 14.33 -32.86
CA PHE A 493 -0.56 15.11 -32.15
C PHE A 493 0.16 14.17 -31.17
N GLN A 494 1.16 13.46 -31.68
CA GLN A 494 2.12 12.74 -30.85
C GLN A 494 3.16 13.78 -30.41
N SER A 495 2.93 14.42 -29.26
CA SER A 495 3.99 15.13 -28.54
C SER A 495 4.04 14.62 -27.11
N SER A 496 5.14 13.96 -26.82
CA SER A 496 5.56 13.39 -25.54
C SER A 496 5.75 14.45 -24.45
N TYR A 497 4.77 14.74 -23.59
CA TYR A 497 5.07 15.50 -22.36
C TYR A 497 4.23 15.11 -21.13
N LYS A 498 4.93 15.17 -20.00
CA LYS A 498 4.57 14.73 -18.64
C LYS A 498 3.26 15.38 -18.16
N ARG A 499 2.39 14.58 -17.55
CA ARG A 499 1.19 15.04 -16.83
C ARG A 499 1.60 15.96 -15.66
N GLY A 500 1.52 17.26 -15.86
CA GLY A 500 1.55 18.27 -14.79
C GLY A 500 0.12 18.59 -14.37
N TYR A 501 -0.23 18.25 -13.12
CA TYR A 501 -1.50 18.61 -12.51
C TYR A 501 -1.31 19.98 -11.82
N PHE A 502 -2.09 20.98 -12.17
CA PHE A 502 -2.07 22.28 -11.48
C PHE A 502 -3.45 22.68 -11.02
N GLN A 503 -3.52 23.14 -9.77
CA GLN A 503 -4.75 23.57 -9.11
C GLN A 503 -4.67 25.06 -8.74
N GLN A 504 -5.80 25.75 -8.92
CA GLN A 504 -6.00 27.20 -8.86
C GLN A 504 -5.82 27.85 -7.46
N HIS A 505 -5.55 27.08 -6.40
CA HIS A 505 -5.41 27.59 -5.03
C HIS A 505 -3.99 27.57 -4.45
N LEU A 506 -2.99 27.12 -5.22
CA LEU A 506 -1.58 27.05 -4.77
C LEU A 506 -0.68 28.17 -5.33
N ALA A 507 -1.20 29.09 -6.15
CA ALA A 507 -0.40 29.85 -7.12
C ALA A 507 0.08 31.26 -6.68
N CYS A 508 -0.15 31.71 -5.45
CA CYS A 508 0.45 32.99 -5.01
C CYS A 508 1.93 32.80 -4.62
N GLY A 509 2.82 33.04 -5.58
CA GLY A 509 4.26 33.25 -5.35
C GLY A 509 5.15 32.00 -5.44
N VAL A 510 4.63 30.82 -5.72
CA VAL A 510 5.44 29.60 -5.92
C VAL A 510 6.23 29.70 -7.22
N ARG A 511 7.54 29.42 -7.21
CA ARG A 511 8.33 29.20 -8.43
C ARG A 511 8.34 27.71 -8.76
N TRP A 512 8.03 27.36 -10.00
CA TRP A 512 7.87 25.98 -10.46
C TRP A 512 9.03 25.56 -11.38
N PRO A 513 9.23 24.24 -11.61
CA PRO A 513 10.38 23.70 -12.34
C PRO A 513 10.61 24.27 -13.74
#